data_AF-A0AAG5DRN7-F1
#
_entry.id   AF-A0AAG5DRN7-F1
#
_cell.length_a   1.000
_cell.length_b   1.000
_cell.length_c   1.000
_cell.angle_alpha   90.00
_cell.angle_beta   90.00
_cell.angle_gamma   90.00
#
_symmetry.space_group_name_H-M   'P 1'
#
loop_
_entity.id
_entity.type
_entity.pdbx_description
1 polymer ?
#
loop_
_entity_poly.entity_id
_entity_poly.type
_entity_poly.pdbx_seq_one_letter_code
_entity_poly.pdbx_strand_id
1 'polypeptide(L)'
;MISKFPVADRLHLIDLGVCRKILHGLLNHKMLSFDRWSSDQKGNISQFMRLTKLPSEVHRPFRPLESLQYWKATEFRSFLHYISPVIYKDVMHNEGYNHYLLYFCSITIFSSSTHKHLMPLARTMIKKFVNDFPTYYGRTHMSSNVHNLLHVHEDVEEHGQLENFSAYVFEIFLQFLKRCVKKGSKCLEQVAGKSKAYASINVSLSSRKKRYPILTTNGNMPFL
;
A
#
# COMPACT_ATOMS: atom_id res chain seq x y z
N MET A 1 20.14 -20.97 0.90
CA MET A 1 19.18 -19.86 1.15
C MET A 1 18.16 -19.91 0.03
N ILE A 2 16.86 -19.84 0.34
CA ILE A 2 15.81 -19.93 -0.69
C ILE A 2 15.75 -18.58 -1.42
N SER A 3 16.44 -18.45 -2.56
CA SER A 3 16.50 -17.18 -3.31
C SER A 3 15.29 -16.96 -4.22
N LYS A 4 14.41 -17.96 -4.39
CA LYS A 4 13.32 -17.90 -5.38
C LYS A 4 11.99 -17.41 -4.84
N PHE A 5 11.89 -17.13 -3.54
CA PHE A 5 10.66 -16.67 -2.93
C PHE A 5 10.89 -15.28 -2.33
N PRO A 6 10.18 -14.25 -2.84
CA PRO A 6 10.32 -12.90 -2.31
C PRO A 6 9.87 -12.87 -0.86
N VAL A 7 10.73 -12.35 0.01
CA VAL A 7 10.46 -12.15 1.44
C VAL A 7 9.74 -10.82 1.67
N ALA A 8 9.93 -9.87 0.76
CA ALA A 8 9.54 -8.48 0.87
C ALA A 8 8.20 -8.12 0.22
N ASP A 9 7.18 -8.95 0.42
CA ASP A 9 5.86 -8.68 -0.16
C ASP A 9 5.28 -7.32 0.28
N ARG A 10 4.91 -6.49 -0.72
CA ARG A 10 4.32 -5.17 -0.52
C ARG A 10 3.07 -5.19 0.38
N LEU A 11 2.20 -6.19 0.20
CA LEU A 11 0.92 -6.24 0.90
C LEU A 11 1.14 -6.52 2.40
N HIS A 12 1.86 -7.60 2.73
CA HIS A 12 1.97 -8.09 4.09
C HIS A 12 3.12 -7.46 4.89
N LEU A 13 4.28 -7.24 4.25
CA LEU A 13 5.45 -6.71 4.95
C LEU A 13 5.34 -5.19 5.13
N ILE A 14 5.01 -4.48 4.05
CA ILE A 14 5.06 -3.02 4.00
C ILE A 14 3.74 -2.43 4.48
N ASP A 15 2.63 -2.69 3.76
CA ASP A 15 1.36 -1.99 4.00
C ASP A 15 0.67 -2.49 5.28
N LEU A 16 0.40 -3.80 5.38
CA LEU A 16 -0.23 -4.42 6.56
C LEU A 16 0.75 -4.67 7.72
N GLY A 17 2.06 -4.62 7.45
CA GLY A 17 3.10 -4.93 8.41
C GLY A 17 3.65 -3.67 9.07
N VAL A 18 4.64 -3.04 8.45
CA VAL A 18 5.39 -1.93 9.05
C VAL A 18 4.58 -0.63 9.05
N CYS A 19 3.93 -0.27 7.93
CA CYS A 19 3.11 0.94 7.86
C CYS A 19 1.97 0.91 8.89
N ARG A 20 1.24 -0.21 8.95
CA ARG A 20 0.22 -0.44 9.98
C ARG A 20 0.79 -0.35 11.39
N LYS A 21 1.93 -1.01 11.66
CA LYS A 21 2.58 -0.97 12.98
C LYS A 21 2.88 0.46 13.43
N ILE A 22 3.50 1.26 12.58
CA ILE A 22 3.88 2.65 12.90
C ILE A 22 2.63 3.48 13.20
N LEU A 23 1.59 3.39 12.35
CA LEU A 23 0.35 4.14 12.56
C LEU A 23 -0.42 3.72 13.83
N HIS A 24 -0.49 2.41 14.13
CA HIS A 24 -1.06 1.96 15.40
C HIS A 24 -0.20 2.35 16.60
N GLY A 25 1.12 2.36 16.47
CA GLY A 25 2.05 2.78 17.51
C GLY A 25 1.84 4.23 17.92
N LEU A 26 1.65 5.10 16.92
CA LEU A 26 1.28 6.51 17.08
C LEU A 26 -0.05 6.66 17.84
N LEU A 27 -1.12 6.00 17.38
CA LEU A 27 -2.46 6.16 17.98
C LEU A 27 -2.58 5.61 19.40
N ASN A 28 -1.80 4.58 19.72
CA ASN A 28 -1.83 3.92 21.02
C ASN A 28 -0.84 4.53 22.02
N HIS A 29 -0.02 5.51 21.61
CA HIS A 29 0.99 6.16 22.44
C HIS A 29 1.99 5.17 23.04
N LYS A 30 2.39 4.17 22.25
CA LYS A 30 3.26 3.06 22.72
C LYS A 30 4.72 3.22 22.30
N MET A 31 5.03 4.19 21.44
CA MET A 31 6.35 4.35 20.82
C MET A 31 7.00 5.68 21.24
N LEU A 32 8.33 5.69 21.35
CA LEU A 32 9.08 6.77 22.01
C LEU A 32 9.10 8.11 21.24
N SER A 33 9.04 8.07 19.90
CA SER A 33 9.14 9.26 19.05
C SER A 33 7.81 9.94 18.73
N PHE A 34 6.76 9.68 19.51
CA PHE A 34 5.41 10.18 19.21
C PHE A 34 4.80 10.95 20.36
N ASP A 35 4.22 12.09 20.01
CA ASP A 35 3.37 12.83 20.91
C ASP A 35 1.99 12.17 21.06
N ARG A 36 1.38 12.39 22.23
CA ARG A 36 0.02 11.93 22.47
C ARG A 36 -0.98 12.86 21.80
N TRP A 37 -1.74 12.32 20.86
CA TRP A 37 -2.89 13.01 20.29
C TRP A 37 -4.11 13.05 21.22
N SER A 38 -4.66 14.25 21.37
CA SER A 38 -6.00 14.46 21.92
C SER A 38 -7.08 13.86 21.01
N SER A 39 -8.29 13.73 21.54
CA SER A 39 -9.45 13.31 20.73
C SER A 39 -9.72 14.29 19.58
N ASP A 40 -9.56 15.59 19.83
CA ASP A 40 -9.79 16.61 18.81
C ASP A 40 -8.74 16.55 17.69
N GLN A 41 -7.48 16.30 18.04
CA GLN A 41 -6.42 16.09 17.04
C GLN A 41 -6.73 14.88 16.15
N LYS A 42 -7.18 13.76 16.75
CA LYS A 42 -7.61 12.58 15.98
C LYS A 42 -8.79 12.92 15.06
N GLY A 43 -9.78 13.66 15.54
CA GLY A 43 -10.92 14.12 14.75
C GLY A 43 -10.52 15.03 13.59
N ASN A 44 -9.65 16.01 13.84
CA ASN A 44 -9.14 16.95 12.84
C ASN A 44 -8.34 16.22 11.74
N ILE A 45 -7.50 15.27 12.13
CA ILE A 45 -6.73 14.46 11.18
C ILE A 45 -7.66 13.55 10.37
N SER A 46 -8.62 12.88 10.99
CA SER A 46 -9.64 12.09 10.30
C SER A 46 -10.42 12.95 9.29
N GLN A 47 -10.72 14.20 9.62
CA GLN A 47 -11.36 15.15 8.72
C GLN A 47 -10.45 15.58 7.58
N PHE A 48 -9.19 15.92 7.86
CA PHE A 48 -8.18 16.22 6.85
C PHE A 48 -8.06 15.07 5.84
N MET A 49 -7.85 13.85 6.31
CA MET A 49 -7.75 12.64 5.49
C MET A 49 -8.96 12.41 4.59
N ARG A 50 -10.17 12.69 5.10
CA ARG A 50 -11.42 12.55 4.35
C ARG A 50 -11.55 13.60 3.24
N LEU A 51 -11.08 14.82 3.50
CA LEU A 51 -11.18 15.94 2.56
C LEU A 51 -10.05 15.97 1.53
N THR A 52 -8.93 15.30 1.80
CA THR A 52 -7.81 15.20 0.86
C THR A 52 -8.25 14.52 -0.43
N LYS A 53 -8.09 15.24 -1.55
CA LYS A 53 -8.30 14.69 -2.88
C LYS A 53 -7.16 13.73 -3.22
N LEU A 54 -7.51 12.49 -3.55
CA LEU A 54 -6.55 11.46 -3.94
C LEU A 54 -6.51 11.30 -5.46
N PRO A 55 -5.42 10.76 -6.02
CA PRO A 55 -5.35 10.42 -7.43
C PRO A 55 -6.47 9.47 -7.87
N SER A 56 -6.78 9.48 -9.17
CA SER A 56 -7.89 8.72 -9.74
C SER A 56 -7.79 7.21 -9.54
N GLU A 57 -6.59 6.68 -9.34
CA GLU A 57 -6.35 5.25 -9.06
C GLU A 57 -6.82 4.85 -7.66
N VAL A 58 -7.01 5.81 -6.76
CA VAL A 58 -7.49 5.57 -5.40
C VAL A 58 -9.00 5.78 -5.35
N HIS A 59 -9.73 4.68 -5.53
CA HIS A 59 -11.19 4.72 -5.67
C HIS A 59 -11.98 4.99 -4.38
N ARG A 60 -11.33 5.07 -3.21
CA ARG A 60 -12.02 5.25 -1.93
C ARG A 60 -11.34 6.33 -1.09
N PRO A 61 -12.11 7.26 -0.51
CA PRO A 61 -11.57 8.19 0.47
C PRO A 61 -11.12 7.41 1.71
N PHE A 62 -10.23 8.02 2.49
CA PHE A 62 -9.81 7.43 3.76
C PHE A 62 -10.98 7.33 4.73
N ARG A 63 -11.08 6.19 5.38
CA ARG A 63 -11.89 6.03 6.58
C ARG A 63 -11.22 6.73 7.76
N PRO A 64 -11.97 7.16 8.77
CA PRO A 64 -11.41 7.90 9.89
C PRO A 64 -10.57 6.97 10.80
N LEU A 65 -9.66 7.55 11.58
CA LEU A 65 -8.66 6.84 12.40
C LEU A 65 -9.28 5.91 13.45
N GLU A 66 -10.51 6.18 13.90
CA GLU A 66 -11.27 5.34 14.84
C GLU A 66 -11.55 3.95 14.25
N SER A 67 -11.61 3.86 12.91
CA SER A 67 -11.84 2.61 12.19
C SER A 67 -10.55 1.93 11.72
N LEU A 68 -9.38 2.37 12.19
CA LEU A 68 -8.06 1.91 11.73
C LEU A 68 -7.93 0.38 11.77
N GLN A 69 -8.48 -0.28 12.79
CA GLN A 69 -8.45 -1.74 12.92
C GLN A 69 -9.09 -2.48 11.72
N TYR A 70 -9.99 -1.82 11.00
CA TYR A 70 -10.68 -2.36 9.83
C TYR A 70 -10.06 -1.92 8.51
N TRP A 71 -8.99 -1.11 8.53
CA TRP A 71 -8.34 -0.63 7.31
C TRP A 71 -7.76 -1.78 6.49
N LYS A 72 -7.98 -1.71 5.18
CA LYS A 72 -7.42 -2.63 4.20
C LYS A 72 -5.99 -2.21 3.87
N ALA A 73 -5.23 -3.14 3.32
CA ALA A 73 -3.87 -2.87 2.87
C ALA A 73 -3.81 -1.70 1.86
N THR A 74 -4.78 -1.61 0.94
CA THR A 74 -4.84 -0.51 -0.04
C THR A 74 -4.98 0.87 0.61
N GLU A 75 -5.61 0.96 1.78
CA GLU A 75 -5.67 2.21 2.55
C GLU A 75 -4.33 2.50 3.21
N PHE A 76 -3.65 1.50 3.78
CA PHE A 76 -2.28 1.70 4.29
C PHE A 76 -1.30 2.09 3.18
N ARG A 77 -1.42 1.51 1.98
CA ARG A 77 -0.64 1.89 0.79
C ARG A 77 -0.84 3.35 0.44
N SER A 78 -2.10 3.78 0.36
CA SER A 78 -2.46 5.16 0.04
C SER A 78 -2.00 6.11 1.15
N PHE A 79 -2.16 5.70 2.41
CA PHE A 79 -1.71 6.46 3.57
C PHE A 79 -0.20 6.70 3.50
N LEU A 80 0.58 5.65 3.26
CA LEU A 80 2.04 5.72 3.18
C LEU A 80 2.52 6.71 2.12
N HIS A 81 1.91 6.73 0.94
CA HIS A 81 2.42 7.54 -0.18
C HIS A 81 1.87 8.96 -0.23
N TYR A 82 0.69 9.23 0.32
CA TYR A 82 0.02 10.52 0.14
C TYR A 82 -0.20 11.30 1.44
N ILE A 83 -0.34 10.64 2.57
CA ILE A 83 -0.84 11.26 3.80
C ILE A 83 0.21 11.26 4.90
N SER A 84 0.93 10.15 5.07
CA SER A 84 1.80 9.94 6.21
C SER A 84 2.93 10.96 6.34
N PRO A 85 3.61 11.46 5.28
CA PRO A 85 4.67 12.45 5.47
C PRO A 85 4.15 13.79 5.97
N VAL A 86 2.90 14.13 5.63
CA VAL A 86 2.24 15.36 6.08
C VAL A 86 1.85 15.21 7.54
N ILE A 87 1.14 14.15 7.89
CA ILE A 87 0.69 13.92 9.27
C ILE A 87 1.88 13.74 10.21
N TYR A 88 2.89 12.96 9.81
CA TYR A 88 4.00 12.63 10.70
C TYR A 88 4.93 13.80 10.99
N LYS A 89 4.95 14.82 10.13
CA LYS A 89 5.73 16.04 10.34
C LYS A 89 5.30 16.81 11.58
N ASP A 90 4.00 16.83 11.85
CA ASP A 90 3.43 17.67 12.92
C ASP A 90 3.37 16.95 14.27
N VAL A 91 3.77 15.67 14.34
CA VAL A 91 3.39 14.76 15.44
C VAL A 91 4.51 13.83 15.89
N MET A 92 5.55 13.68 15.08
CA MET A 92 6.80 13.06 15.49
C MET A 92 7.78 14.15 15.88
N HIS A 93 8.62 13.88 16.87
CA HIS A 93 9.80 14.70 17.11
C HIS A 93 10.66 14.76 15.84
N ASN A 94 11.35 15.88 15.60
CA ASN A 94 12.15 16.11 14.37
C ASN A 94 13.04 14.92 14.00
N GLU A 95 13.77 14.36 14.97
CA GLU A 95 14.64 13.20 14.75
C GLU A 95 13.85 11.94 14.36
N GLY A 96 12.72 11.68 15.00
CA GLY A 96 11.83 10.57 14.67
C GLY A 96 11.18 10.71 13.30
N TYR A 97 10.83 11.94 12.91
CA TYR A 97 10.32 12.25 11.57
C TYR A 97 11.38 12.02 10.49
N ASN A 98 12.59 12.55 10.68
CA ASN A 98 13.72 12.34 9.76
C ASN A 98 14.04 10.85 9.63
N HIS A 99 14.00 10.10 10.73
CA HIS A 99 14.14 8.65 10.72
C HIS A 99 13.02 7.96 9.93
N TYR A 100 11.76 8.36 10.13
CA TYR A 100 10.63 7.86 9.35
C TYR A 100 10.78 8.13 7.84
N LEU A 101 11.31 9.29 7.46
CA LEU A 101 11.54 9.63 6.05
C LEU A 101 12.50 8.66 5.36
N LEU A 102 13.44 8.03 6.08
CA LEU A 102 14.27 6.96 5.52
C LEU A 102 13.42 5.79 5.01
N TYR A 103 12.42 5.37 5.78
CA TYR A 103 11.46 4.34 5.38
C TYR A 103 10.58 4.82 4.22
N PHE A 104 9.97 6.00 4.35
CA PHE A 104 9.10 6.55 3.29
C PHE A 104 9.84 6.67 1.93
N CYS A 105 11.04 7.25 1.93
CA CYS A 105 11.82 7.45 0.71
C CYS A 105 12.28 6.13 0.11
N SER A 106 12.82 5.21 0.92
CA SER A 106 13.28 3.91 0.42
C SER A 106 12.15 3.10 -0.21
N ILE A 107 10.99 2.99 0.45
CA ILE A 107 9.82 2.30 -0.10
C ILE A 107 9.30 2.98 -1.37
N THR A 108 9.31 4.31 -1.44
CA THR A 108 8.91 5.05 -2.65
C THR A 108 9.83 4.76 -3.84
N ILE A 109 11.14 4.71 -3.60
CA ILE A 109 12.13 4.34 -4.63
C ILE A 109 11.90 2.89 -5.09
N PHE A 110 11.72 1.95 -4.15
CA PHE A 110 11.46 0.53 -4.47
C PHE A 110 10.14 0.30 -5.22
N SER A 111 9.19 1.24 -5.15
CA SER A 111 7.87 1.12 -5.77
C SER A 111 7.83 1.54 -7.23
N SER A 112 8.91 2.11 -7.80
CA SER A 112 8.90 2.62 -9.17
C SER A 112 10.23 2.41 -9.89
N SER A 113 10.16 1.87 -11.10
CA SER A 113 11.31 1.73 -12.00
C SER A 113 11.97 3.07 -12.38
N THR A 114 11.24 4.19 -12.33
CA THR A 114 11.77 5.53 -12.61
C THR A 114 12.92 5.91 -11.69
N HIS A 115 12.89 5.44 -10.44
CA HIS A 115 13.90 5.76 -9.43
C HIS A 115 15.01 4.70 -9.32
N LYS A 116 15.14 3.79 -10.29
CA LYS A 116 16.11 2.68 -10.24
C LYS A 116 17.55 3.16 -10.02
N HIS A 117 17.93 4.32 -10.53
CA HIS A 117 19.26 4.91 -10.32
C HIS A 117 19.55 5.27 -8.85
N LEU A 118 18.51 5.44 -8.01
CA LEU A 118 18.62 5.72 -6.58
C LEU A 118 18.63 4.45 -5.71
N MET A 119 18.67 3.25 -6.31
CA MET A 119 18.63 1.97 -5.58
C MET A 119 19.71 1.86 -4.48
N PRO A 120 20.98 2.25 -4.72
CA PRO A 120 22.01 2.20 -3.67
C PRO A 120 21.70 3.11 -2.47
N LEU A 121 21.08 4.27 -2.73
CA LEU A 121 20.64 5.20 -1.69
C LEU A 121 19.48 4.59 -0.89
N ALA A 122 18.46 4.06 -1.56
CA ALA A 122 17.31 3.42 -0.91
C ALA A 122 17.74 2.23 -0.03
N ARG A 123 18.70 1.43 -0.50
CA ARG A 123 19.34 0.35 0.29
C ARG A 123 19.97 0.87 1.57
N THR A 124 20.67 1.99 1.49
CA THR A 124 21.33 2.61 2.66
C THR A 124 20.29 3.17 3.64
N MET A 125 19.27 3.85 3.12
CA MET A 125 18.16 4.40 3.92
C MET A 125 17.39 3.31 4.66
N ILE A 126 16.99 2.22 3.99
CA ILE A 126 16.21 1.15 4.64
C ILE A 126 17.04 0.40 5.69
N LYS A 127 18.33 0.17 5.44
CA LYS A 127 19.25 -0.43 6.42
C LYS A 127 19.39 0.45 7.66
N LYS A 128 19.58 1.76 7.47
CA LYS A 128 19.64 2.71 8.57
C LYS A 128 18.34 2.75 9.36
N PHE A 129 17.20 2.78 8.67
CA PHE A 129 15.88 2.73 9.30
C PHE A 129 15.71 1.51 10.20
N VAL A 130 16.12 0.31 9.73
CA VAL A 130 16.01 -0.91 10.54
C VAL A 130 16.97 -0.89 11.72
N ASN A 131 18.22 -0.50 11.52
CA ASN A 131 19.23 -0.48 12.58
C ASN A 131 18.86 0.47 13.72
N ASP A 132 18.37 1.67 13.37
CA ASP A 132 18.05 2.71 14.35
C ASP A 132 16.59 2.62 14.86
N PHE A 133 15.77 1.72 14.31
CA PHE A 133 14.38 1.50 14.71
C PHE A 133 14.16 1.38 16.23
N PRO A 134 14.96 0.59 16.98
CA PRO A 134 14.77 0.43 18.42
C PRO A 134 14.97 1.72 19.21
N THR A 135 15.85 2.61 18.73
CA THR A 135 16.15 3.90 19.34
C THR A 135 14.95 4.83 19.24
N TYR A 136 14.31 4.89 18.08
CA TYR A 136 13.21 5.82 17.82
C TYR A 136 11.83 5.28 18.24
N TYR A 137 11.56 4.00 18.02
CA TYR A 137 10.23 3.43 18.25
C TYR A 137 10.18 2.56 19.51
N GLY A 138 11.32 2.20 20.08
CA GLY A 138 11.44 1.33 21.24
C GLY A 138 11.71 -0.13 20.84
N ARG A 139 12.61 -0.79 21.57
CA ARG A 139 13.06 -2.16 21.27
C ARG A 139 11.94 -3.20 21.28
N THR A 140 10.91 -3.01 22.10
CA THR A 140 9.74 -3.89 22.17
C THR A 140 8.90 -3.91 20.90
N HIS A 141 9.04 -2.89 20.04
CA HIS A 141 8.33 -2.78 18.77
C HIS A 141 9.10 -3.36 17.58
N MET A 142 10.33 -3.82 17.82
CA MET A 142 11.16 -4.48 16.81
C MET A 142 10.61 -5.86 16.47
N SER A 143 9.75 -5.93 15.47
CA SER A 143 9.15 -7.18 14.98
C SER A 143 9.96 -7.81 13.85
N SER A 144 9.72 -9.09 13.57
CA SER A 144 10.24 -9.76 12.35
C SER A 144 9.92 -8.96 11.08
N ASN A 145 8.75 -8.35 10.94
CA ASN A 145 8.42 -7.50 9.78
C ASN A 145 9.36 -6.28 9.64
N VAL A 146 9.90 -5.74 10.73
CA VAL A 146 10.86 -4.62 10.63
C VAL A 146 12.21 -5.16 10.17
N HIS A 147 12.68 -6.27 10.72
CA HIS A 147 13.92 -6.92 10.29
C HIS A 147 13.87 -7.35 8.82
N ASN A 148 12.76 -7.92 8.36
CA ASN A 148 12.61 -8.39 6.99
C ASN A 148 12.68 -7.25 5.96
N LEU A 149 12.54 -5.98 6.36
CA LEU A 149 12.79 -4.85 5.47
C LEU A 149 14.24 -4.82 4.94
N LEU A 150 15.19 -5.42 5.65
CA LEU A 150 16.58 -5.53 5.19
C LEU A 150 16.69 -6.29 3.87
N HIS A 151 15.75 -7.18 3.56
CA HIS A 151 15.77 -8.00 2.35
C HIS A 151 15.01 -7.37 1.17
N VAL A 152 14.30 -6.26 1.38
CA VAL A 152 13.50 -5.62 0.32
C VAL A 152 14.34 -5.24 -0.90
N HIS A 153 15.55 -4.74 -0.68
CA HIS A 153 16.42 -4.35 -1.78
C HIS A 153 16.88 -5.54 -2.64
N GLU A 154 17.12 -6.71 -2.03
CA GLU A 154 17.51 -7.94 -2.74
C GLU A 154 16.37 -8.40 -3.66
N ASP A 155 15.14 -8.46 -3.13
CA ASP A 155 13.96 -8.84 -3.90
C ASP A 155 13.66 -7.85 -5.03
N VAL A 156 13.89 -6.55 -4.80
CA VAL A 156 13.69 -5.52 -5.83
C VAL A 156 14.74 -5.59 -6.94
N GLU A 157 15.99 -5.93 -6.60
CA GLU A 157 17.05 -6.17 -7.57
C GLU A 157 16.76 -7.40 -8.43
N GLU A 158 16.21 -8.47 -7.85
CA GLU A 158 15.92 -9.73 -8.55
C GLU A 158 14.59 -9.72 -9.33
N HIS A 159 13.51 -9.16 -8.77
CA HIS A 159 12.15 -9.24 -9.31
C HIS A 159 11.61 -7.92 -9.86
N GLY A 160 12.35 -6.82 -9.73
CA GLY A 160 11.95 -5.48 -10.15
C GLY A 160 11.17 -4.73 -9.08
N GLN A 161 10.37 -3.73 -9.46
CA GLN A 161 9.64 -2.90 -8.49
C GLN A 161 8.67 -3.71 -7.61
N LEU A 162 8.39 -3.23 -6.40
CA LEU A 162 7.56 -3.91 -5.39
C LEU A 162 6.21 -4.45 -5.88
N GLU A 163 5.57 -3.76 -6.83
CA GLU A 163 4.27 -4.18 -7.36
C GLU A 163 4.38 -5.47 -8.19
N ASN A 164 5.54 -5.76 -8.80
CA ASN A 164 5.73 -6.91 -9.69
C ASN A 164 5.58 -8.26 -8.97
N PHE A 165 5.90 -8.31 -7.67
CA PHE A 165 5.86 -9.52 -6.86
C PHE A 165 4.91 -9.38 -5.67
N SER A 166 3.95 -8.44 -5.75
CA SER A 166 3.01 -8.23 -4.66
C SER A 166 1.91 -9.29 -4.59
N ALA A 167 1.57 -9.68 -3.35
CA ALA A 167 0.43 -10.52 -3.01
C ALA A 167 -0.95 -9.86 -3.29
N TYR A 168 -1.03 -8.57 -3.64
CA TYR A 168 -2.32 -7.90 -3.95
C TYR A 168 -3.14 -8.66 -5.01
N VAL A 169 -2.51 -9.04 -6.12
CA VAL A 169 -3.19 -9.74 -7.23
C VAL A 169 -3.71 -11.10 -6.78
N PHE A 170 -2.90 -11.81 -5.97
CA PHE A 170 -3.24 -13.13 -5.45
C PHE A 170 -4.40 -13.06 -4.45
N GLU A 171 -4.42 -12.09 -3.54
CA GLU A 171 -5.52 -11.90 -2.59
C GLU A 171 -6.84 -11.53 -3.29
N ILE A 172 -6.77 -10.67 -4.32
CA ILE A 172 -7.93 -10.33 -5.14
C ILE A 172 -8.48 -11.60 -5.82
N PHE A 173 -7.60 -12.41 -6.41
CA PHE A 173 -8.00 -13.63 -7.08
C PHE A 173 -8.52 -14.69 -6.09
N LEU A 174 -7.90 -14.84 -4.92
CA LEU A 174 -8.36 -15.75 -3.87
C LEU A 174 -9.76 -15.37 -3.37
N GLN A 175 -10.03 -14.06 -3.24
CA GLN A 175 -11.36 -13.58 -2.89
C GLN A 175 -12.40 -13.92 -3.96
N PHE A 176 -12.03 -13.87 -5.24
CA PHE A 176 -12.88 -14.34 -6.34
C PHE A 176 -13.16 -15.85 -6.24
N LEU A 177 -12.12 -16.67 -6.02
CA LEU A 177 -12.27 -18.12 -5.83
C LEU A 177 -13.19 -18.45 -4.65
N LYS A 178 -13.03 -17.77 -3.52
CA LYS A 178 -13.88 -17.94 -2.33
C LYS A 178 -15.35 -17.65 -2.63
N ARG A 179 -15.67 -16.64 -3.46
CA ARG A 179 -17.05 -16.37 -3.91
C ARG A 179 -17.58 -17.43 -4.87
N CYS A 180 -16.69 -18.16 -5.54
CA CYS A 180 -17.07 -19.25 -6.42
C CYS A 180 -17.54 -20.49 -5.63
N VAL A 181 -16.97 -20.74 -4.45
CA VAL A 181 -17.35 -21.87 -3.60
C VAL A 181 -18.50 -21.49 -2.66
N LYS A 182 -19.67 -22.13 -2.80
CA LYS A 182 -20.83 -21.97 -1.90
C LYS A 182 -20.91 -23.07 -0.83
N LYS A 183 -20.49 -24.29 -1.17
CA LYS A 183 -20.50 -25.48 -0.29
C LYS A 183 -19.14 -26.17 -0.38
N GLY A 184 -18.74 -26.88 0.68
CA GLY A 184 -17.46 -27.61 0.73
C GLY A 184 -17.38 -28.86 -0.16
N SER A 185 -18.47 -29.25 -0.83
CA SER A 185 -18.49 -30.39 -1.76
C SER A 185 -18.29 -29.92 -3.22
N LYS A 186 -17.58 -30.69 -4.04
CA LYS A 186 -17.38 -30.38 -5.47
C LYS A 186 -16.85 -28.96 -5.73
N CYS A 187 -15.86 -28.54 -4.94
CA CYS A 187 -15.32 -27.18 -4.99
C CYS A 187 -14.73 -26.83 -6.35
N LEU A 188 -14.03 -27.77 -6.99
CA LEU A 188 -13.42 -27.57 -8.29
C LEU A 188 -14.48 -27.35 -9.38
N GLU A 189 -15.54 -28.15 -9.38
CA GLU A 189 -16.65 -28.04 -10.33
C GLU A 189 -17.42 -26.73 -10.13
N GLN A 190 -17.62 -26.31 -8.89
CA GLN A 190 -18.23 -25.00 -8.58
C GLN A 190 -17.40 -23.83 -9.13
N VAL A 191 -16.07 -23.88 -8.96
CA VAL A 191 -15.16 -22.87 -9.51
C VAL A 191 -15.17 -22.92 -11.03
N ALA A 192 -14.99 -24.09 -11.64
CA ALA A 192 -14.96 -24.25 -13.10
C ALA A 192 -16.26 -23.78 -13.76
N GLY A 193 -17.41 -24.14 -13.20
CA GLY A 193 -18.71 -23.71 -13.71
C GLY A 193 -18.90 -22.19 -13.67
N LYS A 194 -18.55 -21.55 -12.54
CA LYS A 194 -18.63 -20.09 -12.42
C LYS A 194 -17.61 -19.37 -13.29
N SER A 195 -16.37 -19.84 -13.36
CA SER A 195 -15.34 -19.26 -14.22
C SER A 195 -15.76 -19.27 -15.70
N LYS A 196 -16.37 -20.36 -16.18
CA LYS A 196 -16.95 -20.42 -17.53
C LYS A 196 -18.05 -19.37 -17.73
N ALA A 197 -18.94 -19.21 -16.75
CA ALA A 197 -20.00 -18.19 -16.80
C ALA A 197 -19.43 -16.75 -16.81
N TYR A 198 -18.38 -16.47 -16.04
CA TYR A 198 -17.71 -15.16 -16.09
C TYR A 198 -17.01 -14.93 -17.43
N ALA A 199 -16.36 -15.95 -17.99
CA ALA A 199 -15.70 -15.86 -19.29
C ALA A 199 -16.70 -15.54 -20.42
N SER A 200 -17.86 -16.20 -20.44
CA SER A 200 -18.91 -15.92 -21.43
C SER A 200 -19.49 -14.50 -21.29
N ILE A 201 -19.67 -14.00 -20.06
CA ILE A 201 -20.08 -12.61 -19.82
C ILE A 201 -19.02 -11.63 -20.34
N ASN A 202 -17.74 -11.85 -20.07
CA ASN A 202 -16.67 -10.97 -20.54
C ASN A 202 -16.58 -10.91 -22.07
N VAL A 203 -16.75 -12.05 -22.76
CA VAL A 203 -16.83 -12.10 -24.23
C VAL A 203 -18.05 -11.34 -24.76
N SER A 204 -19.20 -11.43 -24.06
CA SER A 204 -20.41 -10.67 -24.43
C SER A 204 -20.25 -9.16 -24.22
N LEU A 205 -19.45 -8.73 -23.24
CA LEU A 205 -19.16 -7.32 -22.97
C LEU A 205 -18.14 -6.75 -23.96
N SER A 206 -17.11 -7.52 -24.33
CA SER A 206 -16.08 -7.08 -25.30
C SER A 206 -16.62 -6.99 -26.73
N SER A 207 -17.59 -7.84 -27.08
CA SER A 207 -18.31 -7.79 -28.37
C SER A 207 -19.28 -6.59 -28.46
N ARG A 208 -19.76 -6.06 -27.32
CA ARG A 208 -20.44 -4.76 -27.23
C ARG A 208 -19.44 -3.60 -27.24
N LYS A 209 -18.63 -3.47 -28.30
CA LYS A 209 -17.90 -2.21 -28.55
C LYS A 209 -18.92 -1.08 -28.76
N LYS A 210 -19.11 -0.21 -27.76
CA LYS A 210 -19.76 1.08 -27.98
C LYS A 210 -18.89 1.87 -28.97
N ARG A 211 -19.36 2.05 -30.21
CA ARG A 211 -18.79 3.01 -31.16
C ARG A 211 -19.15 4.40 -30.64
N TYR A 212 -18.26 5.00 -29.88
CA TYR A 212 -18.32 6.44 -29.65
C TYR A 212 -17.86 7.13 -30.93
N PRO A 213 -18.54 8.19 -31.41
CA PRO A 213 -18.05 8.95 -32.55
C PRO A 213 -16.68 9.51 -32.20
N ILE A 214 -15.65 9.06 -32.92
CA ILE A 214 -14.31 9.63 -32.87
C ILE A 214 -14.36 10.84 -33.81
N LEU A 215 -14.09 12.04 -33.30
CA LEU A 215 -13.88 13.22 -34.13
C LEU A 215 -12.62 12.98 -34.98
N THR A 216 -12.81 12.73 -36.28
CA THR A 216 -11.72 12.48 -37.25
C THR A 216 -11.16 13.76 -37.85
N THR A 217 -11.77 14.90 -37.56
CA THR A 217 -11.34 16.22 -38.00
C THR A 217 -11.36 17.17 -36.81
N ASN A 218 -10.29 17.94 -36.62
CA ASN A 218 -10.28 19.07 -35.71
C ASN A 218 -11.38 20.03 -36.14
N GLY A 219 -12.50 20.03 -35.42
CA GLY A 219 -13.54 21.02 -35.63
C GLY A 219 -12.96 22.39 -35.31
N ASN A 220 -12.86 23.26 -36.31
CA ASN A 220 -12.71 24.68 -36.10
C ASN A 220 -13.97 25.17 -35.36
N MET A 221 -13.93 25.15 -34.03
CA MET A 221 -14.89 25.87 -33.21
C MET A 221 -14.46 27.35 -33.22
N PRO A 222 -15.27 28.28 -33.74
CA PRO A 222 -15.01 29.69 -33.53
C PRO A 222 -15.20 29.99 -32.04
N PHE A 223 -14.18 30.56 -31.42
CA PHE A 223 -14.29 31.14 -30.09
C PHE A 223 -15.35 32.25 -30.12
N LEU A 224 -16.36 32.13 -29.27
CA LEU A 224 -17.19 33.23 -28.76
C LEU A 224 -17.05 33.23 -27.23
#